data_AF-M4W0N0-F1
#
_entry.id   AF-M4W0N0-F1
#
_cell.length_a   1.000
_cell.length_b   1.000
_cell.length_c   1.000
_cell.angle_alpha   90.00
_cell.angle_beta   90.00
_cell.angle_gamma   90.00
#
_symmetry.space_group_name_H-M   'P 1'
#
loop_
_entity.id
_entity.type
_entity.pdbx_description
1 polymer ?
#
loop_
_entity_poly.entity_id
_entity_poly.type
_entity_poly.pdbx_seq_one_letter_code
_entity_poly.pdbx_strand_id
1 'polypeptide(L)'
;MKTDTKIFSYLDKGFWMAWGALPFLAGLRIYFLFTSAYFNADGSAGGEMPIMEFSLAGKVLSSSFLCVNLIFYIALLAYMHTLTRQFRRGSLFVEGTLKYMKRIGLLMIAWPFVKVTSYNLTSYALVQFGDVNGWKMQFDLDLPLISAGLVILALRLVMSHAIKLHHDAQFTV
;
A
#
# COMPACT_ATOMS: atom_id res chain seq x y z
N MET A 1 15.00 -14.82 24.09
CA MET A 1 15.97 -13.79 23.66
C MET A 1 16.85 -14.16 22.46
N LYS A 2 17.42 -15.38 22.34
CA LYS A 2 18.16 -15.82 21.11
C LYS A 2 17.26 -16.18 19.92
N THR A 3 15.98 -16.46 20.15
CA THR A 3 15.00 -16.89 19.14
C THR A 3 14.35 -15.70 18.42
N ASP A 4 14.09 -14.62 19.15
CA ASP A 4 13.40 -13.42 18.64
C ASP A 4 14.25 -12.67 17.60
N THR A 5 15.57 -12.61 17.81
CA THR A 5 16.52 -12.01 16.86
C THR A 5 16.63 -12.78 15.55
N LYS A 6 16.40 -14.10 15.55
CA LYS A 6 16.39 -14.91 14.33
C LYS A 6 15.17 -14.58 13.46
N ILE A 7 13.99 -14.37 14.07
CA ILE A 7 12.75 -14.04 13.34
C ILE A 7 12.89 -12.74 12.56
N PHE A 8 13.42 -11.67 13.20
CA PHE A 8 13.65 -10.40 12.50
C PHE A 8 14.70 -10.50 11.39
N SER A 9 15.66 -11.41 11.51
CA SER A 9 16.64 -11.69 10.44
C SER A 9 15.99 -12.37 9.24
N TYR A 10 15.09 -13.34 9.46
CA TYR A 10 14.31 -13.95 8.38
C TYR A 10 13.36 -12.96 7.71
N LEU A 11 12.70 -12.09 8.49
CA LEU A 11 11.84 -11.03 7.95
C LEU A 11 12.64 -10.05 7.07
N ASP A 12 13.81 -9.59 7.52
CA ASP A 12 14.69 -8.72 6.74
C ASP A 12 15.10 -9.36 5.40
N LYS A 13 15.45 -10.65 5.40
CA LYS A 13 15.71 -11.41 4.16
C LYS A 13 14.47 -11.49 3.26
N GLY A 14 13.29 -11.72 3.85
CA GLY A 14 12.02 -11.71 3.13
C GLY A 14 11.75 -10.37 2.45
N PHE A 15 11.98 -9.25 3.15
CA PHE A 15 11.88 -7.92 2.54
C PHE A 15 12.86 -7.75 1.38
N TRP A 16 14.11 -8.20 1.50
CA TRP A 16 15.06 -8.16 0.39
C TRP A 16 14.65 -9.01 -0.81
N MET A 17 14.06 -10.19 -0.59
CA MET A 17 13.49 -10.99 -1.67
C MET A 17 12.32 -10.25 -2.34
N ALA A 18 11.45 -9.60 -1.57
CA ALA A 18 10.37 -8.79 -2.10
C ALA A 18 10.89 -7.61 -2.94
N TRP A 19 11.95 -6.94 -2.48
CA TRP A 19 12.65 -5.91 -3.27
C TRP A 19 13.23 -6.45 -4.57
N GLY A 20 13.80 -7.65 -4.56
CA GLY A 20 14.31 -8.32 -5.77
C GLY A 20 13.19 -8.75 -6.73
N ALA A 21 12.02 -9.11 -6.22
CA ALA A 21 10.86 -9.50 -7.01
C ALA A 21 10.10 -8.30 -7.62
N LEU A 22 10.23 -7.11 -7.04
CA LEU A 22 9.49 -5.91 -7.48
C LEU A 22 9.67 -5.57 -8.97
N PRO A 23 10.89 -5.54 -9.56
CA PRO A 23 11.06 -5.25 -10.99
C PRO A 23 10.36 -6.28 -11.88
N PHE A 24 10.41 -7.55 -11.50
CA PHE A 24 9.76 -8.63 -12.23
C PHE A 24 8.23 -8.51 -12.17
N LEU A 25 7.66 -8.27 -10.98
CA LEU A 25 6.23 -8.07 -10.79
C LEU A 25 5.72 -6.79 -11.47
N ALA A 26 6.50 -5.71 -11.44
CA ALA A 26 6.18 -4.47 -12.15
C ALA A 26 6.20 -4.69 -13.68
N GLY A 27 7.21 -5.42 -14.19
CA GLY A 27 7.29 -5.78 -15.60
C GLY A 27 6.08 -6.62 -16.06
N LEU A 28 5.70 -7.63 -15.28
CA LEU A 28 4.48 -8.42 -15.53
C LEU A 28 3.23 -7.53 -15.52
N ARG A 29 3.09 -6.64 -14.52
CA ARG A 29 1.92 -5.76 -14.42
C ARG A 29 1.80 -4.82 -15.61
N ILE A 30 2.92 -4.27 -16.08
CA ILE A 30 2.98 -3.43 -17.29
C ILE A 30 2.64 -4.26 -18.52
N TYR A 31 3.23 -5.44 -18.67
CA TYR A 31 2.94 -6.34 -19.79
C TYR A 31 1.45 -6.68 -19.88
N PHE A 32 0.84 -7.11 -18.76
CA PHE A 32 -0.60 -7.40 -18.72
C PHE A 32 -1.47 -6.17 -18.94
N LEU A 33 -1.04 -4.97 -18.54
CA LEU A 33 -1.79 -3.74 -18.84
C LEU A 33 -1.92 -3.52 -20.35
N PHE A 34 -0.84 -3.72 -21.11
CA PHE A 34 -0.84 -3.49 -22.55
C PHE A 34 -1.42 -4.64 -23.37
N THR A 35 -1.41 -5.86 -22.82
CA THR A 35 -1.84 -7.07 -23.53
C THR A 35 -3.21 -7.59 -23.12
N SER A 36 -3.72 -7.24 -21.94
CA SER A 36 -5.06 -7.63 -21.50
C SER A 36 -6.12 -6.63 -21.98
N ALA A 37 -7.26 -7.17 -22.39
CA ALA A 37 -8.41 -6.40 -22.90
C ALA A 37 -9.17 -5.62 -21.81
N TYR A 38 -8.69 -5.58 -20.55
CA TYR A 38 -9.50 -5.14 -19.42
C TYR A 38 -8.79 -4.08 -18.58
N PHE A 39 -9.30 -2.86 -18.63
CA PHE A 39 -9.11 -1.91 -17.56
C PHE A 39 -9.89 -2.43 -16.33
N ASN A 40 -9.17 -3.02 -15.36
CA ASN A 40 -9.67 -3.75 -14.18
C ASN A 40 -10.29 -5.13 -14.45
N ALA A 41 -9.47 -6.17 -14.32
CA ALA A 41 -9.90 -7.54 -13.99
C ALA A 41 -10.33 -7.67 -12.51
N ASP A 42 -11.14 -6.71 -12.03
CA ASP A 42 -11.98 -6.76 -10.83
C ASP A 42 -13.24 -5.92 -11.12
N GLY A 43 -13.99 -6.34 -12.13
CA GLY A 43 -15.46 -6.34 -12.11
C GLY A 43 -16.29 -5.04 -12.20
N SER A 44 -15.77 -3.82 -12.37
CA SER A 44 -16.66 -2.63 -12.33
C SER A 44 -16.50 -1.50 -13.35
N ALA A 45 -15.61 -1.61 -14.34
CA ALA A 45 -15.71 -0.81 -15.56
C ALA A 45 -15.35 -1.71 -16.74
N GLY A 46 -16.38 -2.15 -17.47
CA GLY A 46 -16.20 -2.90 -18.71
C GLY A 46 -15.69 -1.98 -19.80
N GLY A 47 -14.38 -1.74 -19.82
CA GLY A 47 -13.70 -1.46 -21.08
C GLY A 47 -13.48 -2.80 -21.76
N GLU A 48 -14.24 -3.09 -22.80
CA GLU A 48 -14.03 -4.26 -23.67
C GLU A 48 -12.82 -4.07 -24.61
N MET A 49 -12.25 -2.86 -24.62
CA MET A 49 -11.11 -2.49 -25.47
C MET A 49 -9.79 -2.58 -24.69
N PRO A 50 -8.76 -3.24 -25.25
CA PRO A 50 -7.42 -3.21 -24.70
C PRO A 50 -6.90 -1.77 -24.62
N ILE A 51 -6.13 -1.45 -23.59
CA ILE A 51 -5.56 -0.09 -23.38
C ILE A 51 -4.69 0.37 -24.57
N MET A 52 -4.22 -0.57 -25.39
CA MET A 52 -3.52 -0.27 -26.63
C MET A 52 -4.38 0.45 -27.68
N GLU A 53 -5.70 0.27 -27.62
CA GLU A 53 -6.69 0.91 -28.51
C GLU A 53 -7.16 2.28 -28.00
N PHE A 54 -6.87 2.62 -26.74
CA PHE A 54 -7.22 3.92 -26.18
C PHE A 54 -6.48 5.07 -26.89
N SER A 55 -7.12 6.23 -26.84
CA SER A 55 -6.52 7.51 -27.18
C SER A 55 -5.19 7.73 -26.43
N LEU A 56 -4.31 8.59 -26.97
CA LEU A 56 -3.05 8.91 -26.31
C LEU A 56 -3.27 9.50 -24.90
N ALA A 57 -4.34 10.28 -24.72
CA ALA A 57 -4.76 10.81 -23.42
C ALA A 57 -5.20 9.68 -22.46
N GLY A 58 -6.01 8.73 -22.93
CA GLY A 58 -6.45 7.57 -22.15
C GLY A 58 -5.32 6.65 -21.74
N LYS A 59 -4.31 6.46 -22.61
CA LYS A 59 -3.08 5.70 -22.30
C LYS A 59 -2.26 6.36 -21.18
N VAL A 60 -2.05 7.67 -21.26
CA VAL A 60 -1.32 8.42 -20.22
C VAL A 60 -2.06 8.38 -18.89
N LEU A 61 -3.39 8.56 -18.91
CA LEU A 61 -4.21 8.53 -17.71
C LEU A 61 -4.26 7.14 -17.06
N SER A 62 -4.39 6.07 -17.86
CA SER A 62 -4.38 4.70 -17.37
C SER A 62 -3.02 4.31 -16.80
N SER A 63 -1.94 4.76 -17.44
CA SER A 63 -0.57 4.53 -16.97
C SER A 63 -0.27 5.28 -15.66
N SER A 64 -0.77 6.51 -15.51
CA SER A 64 -0.58 7.29 -14.27
C SER A 64 -1.32 6.64 -13.08
N PHE A 65 -2.52 6.13 -13.30
CA PHE A 65 -3.25 5.36 -12.28
C PHE A 65 -2.47 4.11 -11.83
N LEU A 66 -1.82 3.39 -12.76
CA LEU A 66 -0.96 2.26 -12.41
C LEU A 66 0.25 2.72 -11.58
N CYS A 67 0.95 3.77 -12.01
CA CYS A 67 2.11 4.31 -11.28
C CYS A 67 1.75 4.70 -9.85
N VAL A 68 0.59 5.35 -9.64
CA VAL A 68 0.08 5.69 -8.31
C VAL A 68 -0.09 4.44 -7.45
N ASN A 69 -0.67 3.37 -7.99
CA ASN A 69 -0.82 2.11 -7.28
C ASN A 69 0.53 1.45 -6.92
N LEU A 70 1.50 1.44 -7.83
CA LEU A 70 2.85 0.92 -7.55
C LEU A 70 3.55 1.73 -6.44
N ILE A 71 3.44 3.06 -6.47
CA ILE A 71 4.06 3.93 -5.46
C ILE A 71 3.55 3.58 -4.06
N PHE A 72 2.27 3.28 -3.89
CA PHE A 72 1.74 2.85 -2.59
C PHE A 72 2.39 1.57 -2.08
N TYR A 73 2.46 0.53 -2.91
CA TYR A 73 3.08 -0.73 -2.49
C TYR A 73 4.56 -0.56 -2.17
N ILE A 74 5.28 0.24 -2.96
CA ILE A 74 6.68 0.58 -2.71
C ILE A 74 6.83 1.34 -1.39
N ALA A 75 5.99 2.34 -1.12
CA ALA A 75 6.01 3.11 0.11
C ALA A 75 5.69 2.24 1.34
N LEU A 76 4.68 1.38 1.24
CA LEU A 76 4.29 0.45 2.30
C LEU A 76 5.42 -0.54 2.60
N LEU A 77 6.00 -1.14 1.55
CA LEU A 77 7.14 -2.06 1.68
C LEU A 77 8.35 -1.37 2.31
N ALA A 78 8.65 -0.13 1.89
CA ALA A 78 9.75 0.66 2.44
C ALA A 78 9.55 0.96 3.93
N TYR A 79 8.34 1.36 4.34
CA TYR A 79 8.03 1.62 5.75
C TYR A 79 8.08 0.35 6.60
N MET A 80 7.53 -0.77 6.12
CA MET A 80 7.57 -2.05 6.83
C MET A 80 9.01 -2.60 6.94
N HIS A 81 9.80 -2.49 5.87
CA HIS A 81 11.21 -2.89 5.88
C HIS A 81 12.02 -2.04 6.89
N THR A 82 11.80 -0.72 6.89
CA THR A 82 12.47 0.20 7.84
C THR A 82 12.11 -0.11 9.29
N LEU A 83 10.83 -0.40 9.56
CA LEU A 83 10.34 -0.81 10.87
C LEU A 83 10.98 -2.13 11.33
N THR A 84 11.06 -3.13 10.45
CA THR A 84 11.70 -4.42 10.74
C THR A 84 13.19 -4.27 11.07
N ARG A 85 13.90 -3.41 10.34
CA ARG A 85 15.32 -3.11 10.61
C ARG A 85 15.51 -2.40 11.94
N GLN A 86 14.59 -1.53 12.34
CA GLN A 86 14.60 -0.89 13.65
C GLN A 86 14.38 -1.91 14.77
N PHE A 87 13.40 -2.79 14.65
CA PHE A 87 13.20 -3.88 15.61
C PHE A 87 14.42 -4.80 15.74
N ARG A 88 15.07 -5.14 14.61
CA ARG A 88 16.31 -5.94 14.64
C ARG A 88 17.45 -5.27 15.41
N ARG A 89 17.51 -3.93 15.41
CA ARG A 89 18.51 -3.15 16.13
C ARG A 89 18.16 -2.92 17.60
N GLY A 90 17.06 -3.49 18.10
CA GLY A 90 16.62 -3.35 19.48
C GLY A 90 15.89 -2.05 19.79
N SER A 91 15.57 -1.22 18.78
CA SER A 91 14.89 0.06 18.99
C SER A 91 13.36 -0.07 19.10
N LEU A 92 12.88 -1.08 19.84
CA LEU A 92 11.46 -1.40 20.01
C LEU A 92 10.64 -0.25 20.62
N PHE A 93 11.27 0.57 21.48
CA PHE A 93 10.61 1.61 22.28
C PHE A 93 11.05 3.04 21.94
N VAL A 94 11.58 3.25 20.74
CA VAL A 94 12.03 4.58 20.29
C VAL A 94 10.89 5.29 19.56
N GLU A 95 10.74 6.61 19.75
CA GLU A 95 9.74 7.45 19.06
C GLU A 95 9.74 7.24 17.53
N GLY A 96 10.91 6.95 16.95
CA GLY A 96 11.07 6.61 15.54
C GLY A 96 10.19 5.43 15.11
N THR A 97 10.14 4.35 15.89
CA THR A 97 9.36 3.14 15.59
C THR A 97 7.85 3.45 15.62
N LEU A 98 7.41 4.19 16.64
CA LEU A 98 6.01 4.65 16.75
C LEU A 98 5.60 5.56 15.58
N LYS A 99 6.54 6.35 15.04
CA LYS A 99 6.32 7.20 13.86
C LYS A 99 6.10 6.35 12.61
N TYR A 100 6.87 5.28 12.40
CA TYR A 100 6.66 4.37 11.26
C TYR A 100 5.37 3.57 11.39
N MET A 101 5.01 3.08 12.59
CA MET A 101 3.71 2.45 12.81
C MET A 101 2.55 3.41 12.50
N LYS A 102 2.65 4.68 12.92
CA LYS A 102 1.64 5.70 12.58
C LYS A 102 1.52 5.87 11.07
N ARG A 103 2.65 5.98 10.37
CA ARG A 103 2.68 6.15 8.90
C ARG A 103 2.06 4.96 8.19
N ILE A 104 2.42 3.73 8.57
CA ILE A 104 1.86 2.50 7.99
C ILE A 104 0.35 2.45 8.23
N GLY A 105 -0.10 2.63 9.47
CA GLY A 105 -1.52 2.59 9.82
C GLY A 105 -2.34 3.64 9.08
N LEU A 106 -1.89 4.91 9.05
CA LEU A 106 -2.56 5.97 8.29
C LEU A 106 -2.57 5.71 6.79
N LEU A 107 -1.46 5.23 6.23
CA LEU A 107 -1.36 4.91 4.81
C LEU A 107 -2.36 3.81 4.44
N MET A 108 -2.48 2.75 5.25
CA MET A 108 -3.43 1.64 5.01
C MET A 108 -4.89 2.08 5.14
N ILE A 109 -5.20 3.00 6.06
CA ILE A 109 -6.57 3.54 6.21
C ILE A 109 -6.92 4.49 5.07
N ALA A 110 -6.01 5.38 4.68
CA ALA A 110 -6.29 6.40 3.67
C ALA A 110 -6.32 5.82 2.24
N TRP A 111 -5.54 4.77 1.99
CA TRP A 111 -5.35 4.24 0.63
C TRP A 111 -6.62 3.75 -0.07
N PRO A 112 -7.53 3.00 0.58
CA PRO A 112 -8.80 2.60 -0.04
C PRO A 112 -9.61 3.79 -0.55
N PHE A 113 -9.65 4.90 0.20
CA PHE A 113 -10.34 6.12 -0.24
C PHE A 113 -9.66 6.77 -1.45
N VAL A 114 -8.33 6.81 -1.46
CA VAL A 114 -7.56 7.30 -2.60
C VAL A 114 -7.81 6.42 -3.83
N LYS A 115 -7.80 5.09 -3.67
CA LYS A 115 -8.05 4.12 -4.75
C LYS A 115 -9.44 4.31 -5.34
N VAL A 116 -10.48 4.34 -4.52
CA VAL A 116 -11.88 4.54 -4.95
C VAL A 116 -12.06 5.88 -5.65
N THR A 117 -11.56 6.96 -5.06
CA THR A 117 -11.69 8.30 -5.65
C THR A 117 -10.95 8.39 -6.98
N SER A 118 -9.70 7.92 -7.02
CA SER A 118 -8.87 7.96 -8.23
C SER A 118 -9.47 7.09 -9.33
N TYR A 119 -10.00 5.91 -8.99
CA TYR A 119 -10.65 5.04 -9.96
C TYR A 119 -11.90 5.68 -10.56
N ASN A 120 -12.78 6.25 -9.74
CA ASN A 120 -13.99 6.90 -10.23
C ASN A 120 -13.66 8.12 -11.12
N LEU A 121 -12.65 8.91 -10.75
CA LEU A 121 -12.18 10.04 -11.56
C LEU A 121 -11.56 9.58 -12.88
N THR A 122 -10.68 8.58 -12.85
CA THR A 122 -10.02 8.05 -14.04
C THR A 122 -11.03 7.40 -14.99
N SER A 123 -11.94 6.58 -14.48
CA SER A 123 -12.99 5.96 -15.29
C SER A 123 -13.94 6.98 -15.90
N TYR A 124 -14.34 8.02 -15.16
CA TYR A 124 -15.17 9.10 -15.69
C TYR A 124 -14.46 9.85 -16.84
N ALA A 125 -13.18 10.19 -16.66
CA ALA A 125 -12.39 10.85 -17.69
C ALA A 125 -12.21 9.96 -18.95
N LEU A 126 -12.01 8.65 -18.78
CA LEU A 126 -11.93 7.71 -19.91
C LEU A 126 -13.24 7.64 -20.71
N VAL A 127 -14.39 7.73 -20.05
CA VAL A 127 -15.69 7.82 -20.74
C VAL A 127 -15.81 9.12 -21.52
N GLN A 128 -15.37 10.25 -20.95
CA GLN A 128 -15.36 11.54 -21.67
C GLN A 128 -14.44 11.53 -22.89
N PHE A 129 -13.37 10.73 -22.88
CA PHE A 129 -12.50 10.53 -24.04
C PHE A 129 -13.08 9.56 -25.08
N GLY A 130 -14.20 8.88 -24.80
CA GLY A 130 -14.76 7.85 -25.66
C GLY A 130 -13.99 6.53 -25.65
N ASP A 131 -13.01 6.38 -24.74
CA ASP A 131 -12.17 5.19 -24.61
C ASP A 131 -12.92 4.06 -23.86
N VAL A 132 -14.00 4.38 -23.14
CA VAL A 132 -14.83 3.41 -22.41
C VAL A 132 -16.32 3.69 -22.68
N ASN A 133 -17.08 2.62 -22.94
CA ASN A 133 -18.48 2.70 -23.40
C ASN A 133 -19.49 3.11 -22.32
N GLY A 134 -19.11 3.13 -21.04
CA GLY A 134 -20.02 3.50 -19.96
C GLY A 134 -19.32 3.69 -18.62
N TRP A 135 -19.90 4.56 -17.78
CA TRP A 135 -19.39 4.85 -16.44
C TRP A 135 -20.28 4.21 -15.38
N LYS A 136 -19.67 3.50 -14.43
CA LYS A 136 -20.33 3.03 -13.22
C LYS A 136 -19.48 3.44 -12.02
N MET A 137 -20.14 4.03 -11.03
CA MET A 137 -19.48 4.45 -9.82
C MET A 137 -19.14 3.23 -8.96
N GLN A 138 -17.87 3.08 -8.59
CA GLN A 138 -17.40 2.02 -7.70
C GLN A 138 -17.38 2.53 -6.26
N PHE A 139 -17.94 1.75 -5.34
CA PHE A 139 -17.96 2.02 -3.90
C PHE A 139 -17.20 0.97 -3.09
N ASP A 140 -16.46 0.10 -3.77
CA ASP A 140 -15.74 -0.99 -3.12
C ASP A 140 -14.56 -0.45 -2.32
N LEU A 141 -14.72 -0.48 -1.00
CA LEU A 141 -13.70 -0.10 -0.04
C LEU A 141 -13.07 -1.37 0.52
N ASP A 142 -11.75 -1.44 0.48
CA ASP A 142 -10.96 -2.51 1.07
C ASP A 142 -11.00 -2.43 2.61
N LEU A 143 -12.11 -2.89 3.18
CA LEU A 143 -12.33 -2.96 4.63
C LEU A 143 -11.24 -3.77 5.35
N PRO A 144 -10.74 -4.91 4.80
CA PRO A 144 -9.59 -5.59 5.37
C PRO A 144 -8.37 -4.68 5.55
N LEU A 145 -8.00 -3.90 4.52
CA LEU A 145 -6.86 -2.99 4.60
C LEU A 145 -7.07 -1.88 5.63
N ILE A 146 -8.28 -1.32 5.72
CA ILE A 146 -8.65 -0.32 6.74
C ILE A 146 -8.53 -0.93 8.13
N SER A 147 -9.09 -2.13 8.34
CA SER A 147 -9.06 -2.81 9.64
C SER A 147 -7.63 -3.11 10.09
N ALA A 148 -6.76 -3.57 9.18
CA ALA A 148 -5.36 -3.81 9.46
C ALA A 148 -4.62 -2.51 9.83
N GLY A 149 -4.92 -1.40 9.14
CA GLY A 149 -4.39 -0.09 9.48
C GLY A 149 -4.83 0.39 10.87
N LEU A 150 -6.09 0.19 11.24
CA LEU A 150 -6.63 0.50 12.58
C LEU A 150 -5.94 -0.33 13.67
N VAL A 151 -5.74 -1.63 13.44
CA VAL A 151 -5.02 -2.52 14.37
C VAL A 151 -3.59 -2.03 14.61
N ILE A 152 -2.88 -1.60 13.57
CA ILE A 152 -1.52 -1.05 13.70
C ILE A 152 -1.52 0.25 14.52
N LEU A 153 -2.51 1.12 14.33
CA LEU A 153 -2.64 2.35 15.12
C LEU A 153 -2.99 2.04 16.59
N ALA A 154 -3.86 1.07 16.84
CA ALA A 154 -4.18 0.62 18.20
C ALA A 154 -2.92 0.05 18.88
N LEU A 155 -2.15 -0.80 18.20
CA LEU A 155 -0.90 -1.34 18.71
C LEU A 155 0.11 -0.22 19.04
N ARG A 156 0.22 0.78 18.17
CA ARG A 156 1.04 1.97 18.44
C ARG A 156 0.61 2.68 19.73
N LEU A 157 -0.69 2.87 19.95
CA LEU A 157 -1.20 3.53 21.16
C LEU A 157 -0.88 2.73 22.42
N VAL A 158 -1.05 1.41 22.38
CA VAL A 158 -0.70 0.50 23.48
C VAL A 158 0.79 0.58 23.78
N MET A 159 1.65 0.49 22.76
CA MET A 159 3.10 0.61 22.93
C MET A 159 3.50 1.98 23.49
N SER A 160 2.87 3.06 23.02
CA SER A 160 3.14 4.41 23.53
C SER A 160 2.76 4.57 25.00
N HIS A 161 1.66 3.95 25.45
CA HIS A 161 1.28 3.96 26.87
C HIS A 161 2.24 3.13 27.70
N ALA A 162 2.65 1.95 27.22
CA ALA A 162 3.63 1.10 27.90
C ALA A 162 4.97 1.83 28.12
N ILE A 163 5.43 2.61 27.13
CA ILE A 163 6.66 3.42 27.27
C ILE A 163 6.51 4.47 28.37
N LYS A 164 5.39 5.20 28.38
CA LYS A 164 5.13 6.21 29.41
C LYS A 164 5.08 5.58 30.80
N LEU A 165 4.36 4.47 30.96
CA LEU A 165 4.23 3.75 32.22
C LEU A 165 5.59 3.26 32.74
N HIS A 166 6.45 2.75 31.84
CA HIS A 166 7.79 2.30 32.20
C HIS A 166 8.70 3.46 32.63
N HIS A 167 8.59 4.60 31.94
CA HIS A 167 9.31 5.81 32.30
C HIS A 167 8.86 6.30 33.68
N ASP A 168 7.56 6.47 33.92
CA ASP A 168 7.02 6.94 35.20
C ASP A 168 7.43 6.02 36.37
N ALA A 169 7.40 4.70 36.18
CA ALA A 169 7.85 3.73 37.19
C ALA A 169 9.35 3.87 37.55
N GLN A 170 10.20 4.36 36.65
CA GLN A 170 11.62 4.59 36.93
C GLN A 170 11.89 5.87 37.75
N PHE A 171 10.97 6.84 37.76
CA PHE A 171 11.11 8.10 38.52
C PHE A 171 10.34 8.12 39.84
N THR A 172 9.67 7.01 40.20
CA THR A 172 8.90 6.88 41.45
C THR A 172 9.64 6.07 42.54
N VAL A 173 10.94 5.77 42.35
CA VAL A 173 11.80 5.11 43.35
C VAL A 173 12.69 6.13 44.05
#